data_AF-A0A3M1EGL4-F1
#
_entry.id   AF-A0A3M1EGL4-F1
#
_cell.length_a   1.000
_cell.length_b   1.000
_cell.length_c   1.000
_cell.angle_alpha   90.00
_cell.angle_beta   90.00
_cell.angle_gamma   90.00
#
_symmetry.space_group_name_H-M   'P 1'
#
loop_
_entity.id
_entity.type
_entity.pdbx_description
1 polymer ?
#
loop_
_entity_poly.entity_id
_entity_poly.type
_entity_poly.pdbx_seq_one_letter_code
_entity_poly.pdbx_strand_id
1 'polypeptide(L)'
;MIRLKPAEGWMSLILLTLMLLTVAWSIEAADWAPGLSLLQGVILGAILIGFLFAELPLPGFVAHPLSTLGGIGWSVFLVGRLLSPSTVTHRIVLDEASLTWEVRLTELFYRIQAFIEIVRTEGVGHDNLVFVLQMAVLMWLIAYASTWFLFRVRSVWGAIIPSGFAMLLNLYYAPPDLYIWMAIYLLCALLLIIRSNVFLQEWEWRRAGVMYSPDIGYDFLWHGAVFAIVVILLAWVAPTTSAAPRLYALVDRLNEPVYRFQREFNRLYSSLNYRPQPGPAYFGDTMTLLGPVNLGDTPIFDAVTTKGRYWRGVVYDEYTGRGWVNTATSVTAIGADDPRLNALEFELREPVTQTIRVLQSGMTQLHTLPQPIYVSLPAQAQYSPVRDSSGAGLALNVSILNSRRPLKAGETYTAVSS
;
A
#
# COMPACT_ATOMS: atom_id res chain seq x y z
N MET A 1 11.40 27.19 36.18
CA MET A 1 11.13 25.73 36.17
C MET A 1 9.95 25.47 35.23
N ILE A 2 10.20 24.83 34.08
CA ILE A 2 9.14 24.44 33.13
C ILE A 2 8.41 23.25 33.75
N ARG A 3 7.12 23.40 34.12
CA ARG A 3 6.29 22.28 34.58
C ARG A 3 5.75 21.56 33.34
N LEU A 4 6.34 20.41 33.00
CA LEU A 4 5.86 19.51 31.94
C LEU A 4 4.62 18.73 32.43
N LYS A 5 3.49 19.43 32.58
CA LYS A 5 2.18 18.80 32.79
C LYS A 5 1.27 19.23 31.64
N PRO A 6 0.93 18.33 30.70
CA PRO A 6 0.04 18.69 29.61
C PRO A 6 -1.32 19.09 30.15
N ALA A 7 -1.88 20.19 29.64
CA ALA A 7 -3.21 20.63 30.01
C ALA A 7 -4.27 19.55 29.73
N GLU A 8 -4.06 18.78 28.67
CA GLU A 8 -4.90 17.65 28.23
C GLU A 8 -4.66 16.35 29.01
N GLY A 9 -3.71 16.33 29.95
CA GLY A 9 -3.39 15.19 30.80
C GLY A 9 -2.58 14.08 30.11
N TRP A 10 -1.89 13.27 30.94
CA TRP A 10 -1.05 12.14 30.48
C TRP A 10 -1.84 11.07 29.72
N MET A 11 -3.13 10.92 30.00
CA MET A 11 -4.00 9.96 29.29
C MET A 11 -4.06 10.25 27.80
N SER A 12 -4.13 11.52 27.39
CA SER A 12 -4.16 11.91 25.97
C SER A 12 -2.87 11.53 25.26
N LEU A 13 -1.72 11.67 25.94
CA LEU A 13 -0.42 11.24 25.42
C LEU A 13 -0.34 9.72 25.28
N ILE A 14 -0.83 8.97 26.26
CA ILE A 14 -0.86 7.50 26.22
C ILE A 14 -1.76 7.01 25.08
N LEU A 15 -2.97 7.57 24.96
CA LEU A 15 -3.92 7.23 23.89
C LEU A 15 -3.35 7.55 22.50
N LEU A 16 -2.75 8.74 22.32
CA LEU A 16 -2.07 9.11 21.08
C LEU A 16 -0.91 8.14 20.76
N THR A 17 -0.11 7.80 21.77
CA THR A 17 1.03 6.88 21.60
C THR A 17 0.57 5.50 21.17
N LEU A 18 -0.43 4.94 21.85
CA LEU A 18 -1.01 3.64 21.47
C LEU A 18 -1.64 3.71 20.07
N MET A 19 -2.40 4.78 19.78
CA MET A 19 -3.00 4.98 18.46
C MET A 19 -1.93 4.98 17.36
N LEU A 20 -0.83 5.71 17.51
CA LEU A 20 0.22 5.76 16.49
C LEU A 20 1.02 4.46 16.42
N LEU A 21 1.33 3.83 17.56
CA LEU A 21 2.03 2.54 17.58
C LEU A 21 1.21 1.43 16.89
N THR A 22 -0.12 1.46 16.98
CA THR A 22 -0.95 0.50 16.24
C THR A 22 -0.77 0.62 14.73
N VAL A 23 -0.52 1.83 14.20
CA VAL A 23 -0.19 2.02 12.78
C VAL A 23 1.15 1.38 12.45
N ALA A 24 2.18 1.56 13.29
CA ALA A 24 3.48 0.90 13.11
C ALA A 24 3.35 -0.64 13.18
N TRP A 25 2.63 -1.17 14.17
CA TRP A 25 2.41 -2.61 14.31
C TRP A 25 1.62 -3.20 13.15
N SER A 26 0.66 -2.45 12.60
CA SER A 26 -0.07 -2.86 11.39
C SER A 26 0.86 -2.92 10.16
N ILE A 27 1.73 -1.91 9.98
CA ILE A 27 2.69 -1.87 8.87
C ILE A 27 3.75 -2.98 9.01
N GLU A 28 4.22 -3.22 10.24
CA GLU A 28 5.17 -4.30 10.55
C GLU A 28 4.54 -5.68 10.32
N ALA A 29 3.29 -5.89 10.77
CA ALA A 29 2.57 -7.15 10.58
C ALA A 29 2.23 -7.45 9.12
N ALA A 30 2.12 -6.41 8.29
CA ALA A 30 1.98 -6.55 6.84
C ALA A 30 3.26 -7.09 6.17
N ASP A 31 4.41 -7.00 6.85
CA ASP A 31 5.67 -7.65 6.46
C ASP A 31 6.18 -7.21 5.08
N TRP A 32 5.92 -5.96 4.70
CA TRP A 32 6.32 -5.40 3.38
C TRP A 32 7.83 -5.48 3.12
N ALA A 33 8.64 -5.26 4.15
CA ALA A 33 10.09 -5.23 4.07
C ALA A 33 10.73 -5.59 5.43
N PRO A 34 11.93 -6.18 5.43
CA PRO A 34 12.66 -6.42 6.66
C PRO A 34 13.05 -5.09 7.33
N GLY A 35 12.98 -5.04 8.65
CA GLY A 35 13.41 -3.89 9.46
C GLY A 35 12.33 -2.84 9.73
N LEU A 36 11.06 -3.05 9.34
CA LEU A 36 9.95 -2.13 9.64
C LEU A 36 9.63 -1.98 11.15
N SER A 37 10.12 -2.89 12.00
CA SER A 37 10.00 -2.77 13.46
C SER A 37 10.62 -1.48 14.02
N LEU A 38 11.57 -0.87 13.30
CA LEU A 38 12.14 0.43 13.68
C LEU A 38 11.12 1.58 13.68
N LEU A 39 9.98 1.43 12.98
CA LEU A 39 8.93 2.45 12.94
C LEU A 39 8.39 2.77 14.34
N GLN A 40 8.44 1.80 15.27
CA GLN A 40 8.09 2.03 16.68
C GLN A 40 9.02 3.09 17.30
N GLY A 41 10.34 2.97 17.09
CA GLY A 41 11.34 3.94 17.57
C GLY A 41 11.25 5.30 16.87
N VAL A 42 10.84 5.31 15.61
CA VAL A 42 10.54 6.55 14.88
C VAL A 42 9.36 7.28 15.50
N ILE A 43 8.25 6.58 15.72
CA ILE A 43 7.03 7.15 16.30
C ILE A 43 7.27 7.67 17.71
N LEU A 44 7.95 6.90 18.56
CA LEU A 44 8.26 7.34 19.93
C LEU A 44 9.16 8.59 19.93
N GLY A 45 10.16 8.65 19.05
CA GLY A 45 11.01 9.84 18.88
C GLY A 45 10.22 11.05 18.40
N ALA A 46 9.34 10.87 17.41
CA ALA A 46 8.49 11.93 16.86
C ALA A 46 7.48 12.47 17.88
N ILE A 47 6.87 11.59 18.70
CA ILE A 47 5.98 11.98 19.79
C ILE A 47 6.75 12.77 20.84
N LEU A 48 7.94 12.30 21.25
CA LEU A 48 8.76 12.99 22.23
C LEU A 48 9.13 14.41 21.78
N ILE A 49 9.63 14.55 20.55
CA ILE A 49 10.00 15.86 19.97
C ILE A 49 8.76 16.74 19.74
N GLY A 50 7.68 16.15 19.21
CA GLY A 50 6.41 16.85 19.00
C GLY A 50 5.83 17.40 20.29
N PHE A 51 5.86 16.59 21.36
CA PHE A 51 5.37 16.97 22.67
C PHE A 51 6.23 18.09 23.27
N LEU A 52 7.56 17.96 23.22
CA LEU A 52 8.48 19.00 23.68
C LEU A 52 8.24 20.32 22.94
N PHE A 53 8.10 20.29 21.61
CA PHE A 53 7.88 21.49 20.81
C PHE A 53 6.50 22.10 21.01
N ALA A 54 5.48 21.29 21.30
CA ALA A 54 4.14 21.77 21.62
C ALA A 54 4.10 22.55 22.94
N GLU A 55 4.88 22.12 23.94
CA GLU A 55 4.96 22.77 25.27
C GLU A 55 5.90 23.99 25.29
N LEU A 56 6.91 24.01 24.42
CA LEU A 56 7.82 25.16 24.33
C LEU A 56 7.15 26.37 23.66
N PRO A 57 7.55 27.61 23.99
CA PRO A 57 7.09 28.82 23.30
C PRO A 57 7.74 29.00 21.92
N LEU A 58 7.98 27.90 21.19
CA LEU A 58 8.57 27.92 19.86
C LEU A 58 7.50 28.25 18.81
N PRO A 59 7.76 29.22 17.90
CA PRO A 59 6.89 29.45 16.75
C PRO A 59 6.87 28.24 15.82
N GLY A 60 5.70 27.94 15.21
CA GLY A 60 5.54 26.79 14.31
C GLY A 60 6.53 26.80 13.13
N PHE A 61 6.81 27.98 12.55
CA PHE A 61 7.76 28.12 11.44
C PHE A 61 9.20 27.72 11.81
N VAL A 62 9.55 27.69 13.10
CA VAL A 62 10.85 27.18 13.60
C VAL A 62 10.73 25.71 14.02
N ALA A 63 9.66 25.36 14.70
CA ALA A 63 9.43 24.01 15.21
C ALA A 63 9.30 22.97 14.07
N HIS A 64 8.59 23.29 12.98
CA HIS A 64 8.37 22.34 11.89
C HIS A 64 9.66 22.01 11.14
N PRO A 65 10.48 22.98 10.67
CA PRO A 65 11.75 22.65 10.02
C PRO A 65 12.72 21.92 10.94
N LEU A 66 12.83 22.31 12.21
CA LEU A 66 13.70 21.62 13.18
C LEU A 66 13.25 20.17 13.41
N SER A 67 11.95 19.92 13.55
CA SER A 67 11.42 18.57 13.69
C SER A 67 11.65 17.74 12.44
N THR A 68 11.43 18.31 11.25
CA THR A 68 11.66 17.62 9.97
C THR A 68 13.14 17.24 9.79
N LEU A 69 14.08 18.17 10.05
CA LEU A 69 15.51 17.89 9.98
C LEU A 69 15.95 16.85 11.02
N GLY A 70 15.46 16.99 12.25
CA GLY A 70 15.70 16.01 13.32
C GLY A 70 15.14 14.62 12.98
N GLY A 71 13.96 14.57 12.37
CA GLY A 71 13.30 13.35 11.93
C GLY A 71 14.00 12.66 10.78
N ILE A 72 14.49 13.41 9.80
CA ILE A 72 15.35 12.88 8.74
C ILE A 72 16.61 12.29 9.37
N GLY A 73 17.30 13.04 10.24
CA GLY A 73 18.50 12.57 10.94
C GLY A 73 18.25 11.30 11.77
N TRP A 74 17.14 11.26 12.51
CA TRP A 74 16.75 10.09 13.32
C TRP A 74 16.38 8.88 12.46
N SER A 75 15.67 9.10 11.36
CA SER A 75 15.32 8.03 10.41
C SER A 75 16.57 7.47 9.73
N VAL A 76 17.48 8.33 9.27
CA VAL A 76 18.80 7.95 8.74
C VAL A 76 19.60 7.16 9.79
N PHE A 77 19.55 7.60 11.06
CA PHE A 77 20.21 6.91 12.16
C PHE A 77 19.66 5.50 12.40
N LEU A 78 18.34 5.35 12.50
CA LEU A 78 17.70 4.06 12.75
C LEU A 78 17.83 3.10 11.56
N VAL A 79 17.60 3.59 10.33
CA VAL A 79 17.75 2.77 9.11
C VAL A 79 19.21 2.42 8.87
N GLY A 80 20.12 3.36 9.12
CA GLY A 80 21.55 3.11 9.00
C GLY A 80 22.01 1.98 9.91
N ARG A 81 21.40 1.76 11.08
CA ARG A 81 21.67 0.60 11.96
C ARG A 81 21.24 -0.75 11.38
N LEU A 82 20.36 -0.78 10.38
CA LEU A 82 20.00 -2.01 9.67
C LEU A 82 21.10 -2.49 8.70
N LEU A 83 22.02 -1.60 8.32
CA LEU A 83 23.14 -1.98 7.44
C LEU A 83 24.09 -2.93 8.18
N SER A 84 24.37 -4.06 7.53
CA SER A 84 25.41 -5.03 7.90
C SER A 84 26.46 -5.13 6.78
N PRO A 85 27.65 -5.68 7.05
CA PRO A 85 28.70 -5.83 6.03
C PRO A 85 28.22 -6.58 4.77
N SER A 86 27.31 -7.53 4.91
CA SER A 86 26.72 -8.28 3.80
C SER A 86 25.76 -7.47 2.92
N THR A 87 25.24 -6.36 3.43
CA THR A 87 24.26 -5.52 2.70
C THR A 87 24.93 -4.36 1.99
N VAL A 88 26.11 -3.91 2.41
CA VAL A 88 26.81 -2.75 1.83
C VAL A 88 27.34 -3.09 0.44
N THR A 89 27.08 -2.21 -0.53
CA THR A 89 27.44 -2.43 -1.94
C THR A 89 28.96 -2.37 -2.16
N HIS A 90 29.66 -1.54 -1.37
CA HIS A 90 31.12 -1.46 -1.42
C HIS A 90 31.80 -2.65 -0.75
N ARG A 91 32.35 -3.55 -1.58
CA ARG A 91 33.10 -4.77 -1.24
C ARG A 91 34.37 -4.60 -0.38
N ILE A 92 34.65 -3.40 0.12
CA ILE A 92 35.81 -3.13 0.99
C ILE A 92 35.45 -3.34 2.48
N VAL A 93 34.16 -3.40 2.82
CA VAL A 93 33.72 -3.69 4.19
C VAL A 93 33.69 -5.21 4.40
N LEU A 94 34.69 -5.73 5.11
CA LEU A 94 34.85 -7.17 5.35
C LEU A 94 34.32 -7.61 6.72
N ASP A 95 34.17 -6.67 7.66
CA ASP A 95 33.82 -6.93 9.05
C ASP A 95 32.93 -5.81 9.64
N GLU A 96 32.33 -6.04 10.81
CA GLU A 96 31.52 -5.00 11.46
C GLU A 96 32.35 -3.78 11.90
N ALA A 97 33.64 -3.96 12.19
CA ALA A 97 34.52 -2.89 12.66
C ALA A 97 34.78 -1.83 11.56
N SER A 98 34.79 -2.22 10.28
CA SER A 98 34.91 -1.29 9.16
C SER A 98 33.62 -0.54 8.83
N LEU A 99 32.49 -0.89 9.47
CA LEU A 99 31.17 -0.32 9.17
C LEU A 99 30.92 0.95 10.01
N THR A 100 31.74 1.97 9.77
CA THR A 100 31.69 3.28 10.42
C THR A 100 30.44 4.07 10.02
N TRP A 101 30.11 5.13 10.78
CA TRP A 101 28.96 5.99 10.46
C TRP A 101 29.13 6.73 9.13
N GLU A 102 30.37 7.07 8.76
CA GLU A 102 30.70 7.63 7.45
C GLU A 102 30.32 6.66 6.32
N VAL A 103 30.66 5.38 6.45
CA VAL A 103 30.31 4.34 5.48
C VAL A 103 28.80 4.15 5.39
N ARG A 104 28.09 4.08 6.52
CA ARG A 104 26.62 3.95 6.54
C ARG A 104 25.93 5.13 5.87
N LEU A 105 26.37 6.36 6.14
CA LEU A 105 25.84 7.57 5.51
C LEU A 105 26.11 7.58 4.00
N THR A 106 27.30 7.16 3.59
CA THR A 106 27.70 7.09 2.18
C THR A 106 26.87 6.05 1.42
N GLU A 107 26.67 4.86 2.00
CA GLU A 107 25.84 3.80 1.42
C GLU A 107 24.37 4.23 1.29
N LEU A 108 23.80 4.84 2.34
CA LEU A 108 22.43 5.37 2.28
C LEU A 108 22.30 6.46 1.22
N PHE A 109 23.27 7.37 1.14
CA PHE A 109 23.27 8.42 0.12
C PHE A 109 23.33 7.81 -1.29
N TYR A 110 24.21 6.84 -1.51
CA TYR A 110 24.32 6.11 -2.78
C TYR A 110 22.99 5.46 -3.19
N ARG A 111 22.33 4.75 -2.26
CA ARG A 111 21.02 4.10 -2.52
C ARG A 111 19.91 5.09 -2.84
N ILE A 112 19.89 6.24 -2.17
CA ILE A 112 18.95 7.31 -2.47
C ILE A 112 19.21 7.86 -3.89
N GLN A 113 20.46 8.09 -4.28
CA GLN A 113 20.80 8.54 -5.63
C GLN A 113 20.39 7.50 -6.68
N ALA A 114 20.67 6.22 -6.44
CA ALA A 114 20.27 5.12 -7.32
C ALA A 114 18.73 5.05 -7.45
N PHE A 115 17.99 5.21 -6.35
CA PHE A 115 16.53 5.26 -6.38
C PHE A 115 16.01 6.48 -7.16
N ILE A 116 16.61 7.65 -6.99
CA ILE A 116 16.24 8.86 -7.77
C ILE A 116 16.44 8.61 -9.27
N GLU A 117 17.51 7.91 -9.66
CA GLU A 117 17.75 7.55 -11.05
C GLU A 117 16.69 6.58 -11.57
N ILE A 118 16.28 5.59 -10.78
CA ILE A 118 15.16 4.67 -11.09
C ILE A 118 13.82 5.40 -11.19
N VAL A 119 13.63 6.52 -10.47
CA VAL A 119 12.42 7.35 -10.61
C VAL A 119 12.45 8.16 -11.92
N ARG A 120 13.63 8.64 -12.33
CA ARG A 120 13.82 9.44 -13.55
C ARG A 120 13.84 8.60 -14.83
N THR A 121 14.38 7.40 -14.73
CA THR A 121 14.37 6.39 -15.78
C THR A 121 13.15 5.49 -15.60
N GLU A 122 12.68 4.79 -16.63
CA GLU A 122 11.58 3.81 -16.47
C GLU A 122 12.08 2.48 -15.85
N GLY A 123 13.11 2.54 -14.99
CA GLY A 123 13.74 1.38 -14.36
C GLY A 123 12.89 0.72 -13.26
N VAL A 124 13.36 -0.38 -12.70
CA VAL A 124 12.63 -1.12 -11.64
C VAL A 124 13.40 -1.03 -10.32
N GLY A 125 12.70 -0.73 -9.22
CA GLY A 125 13.31 -0.60 -7.90
C GLY A 125 13.47 -1.93 -7.19
N HIS A 126 14.69 -2.23 -6.76
CA HIS A 126 15.07 -3.52 -6.13
C HIS A 126 15.62 -3.40 -4.71
N ASP A 127 15.52 -2.21 -4.10
CA ASP A 127 16.08 -1.92 -2.76
C ASP A 127 14.98 -1.58 -1.75
N ASN A 128 14.77 -2.48 -0.79
CA ASN A 128 13.80 -2.31 0.30
C ASN A 128 14.24 -1.26 1.33
N LEU A 129 15.54 -0.96 1.44
CA LEU A 129 16.04 -0.05 2.48
C LEU A 129 15.58 1.40 2.25
N VAL A 130 15.50 1.81 0.98
CA VAL A 130 14.98 3.14 0.60
C VAL A 130 13.50 3.26 0.94
N PHE A 131 12.72 2.21 0.73
CA PHE A 131 11.32 2.15 1.15
C PHE A 131 11.19 2.28 2.68
N VAL A 132 11.98 1.52 3.45
CA VAL A 132 11.98 1.61 4.93
C VAL A 132 12.35 3.02 5.39
N LEU A 133 13.32 3.68 4.76
CA LEU A 133 13.69 5.07 5.05
C LEU A 133 12.56 6.05 4.77
N GLN A 134 11.87 5.92 3.64
CA GLN A 134 10.73 6.79 3.30
C GLN A 134 9.56 6.57 4.27
N MET A 135 9.29 5.32 4.64
CA MET A 135 8.28 5.00 5.66
C MET A 135 8.65 5.57 7.03
N ALA A 136 9.92 5.52 7.43
CA ALA A 136 10.40 6.15 8.65
C ALA A 136 10.20 7.68 8.63
N VAL A 137 10.59 8.35 7.55
CA VAL A 137 10.38 9.80 7.42
C VAL A 137 8.88 10.14 7.41
N LEU A 138 8.05 9.39 6.68
CA LEU A 138 6.61 9.59 6.62
C LEU A 138 5.95 9.40 8.00
N MET A 139 6.28 8.32 8.70
CA MET A 139 5.73 8.04 10.03
C MET A 139 6.21 9.06 11.07
N TRP A 140 7.44 9.57 10.95
CA TRP A 140 7.90 10.70 11.77
C TRP A 140 7.03 11.93 11.55
N LEU A 141 6.80 12.31 10.29
CA LEU A 141 5.98 13.48 9.95
C LEU A 141 4.55 13.34 10.46
N ILE A 142 3.93 12.17 10.28
CA ILE A 142 2.58 11.88 10.78
C ILE A 142 2.53 11.95 12.30
N ALA A 143 3.45 11.29 13.00
CA ALA A 143 3.47 11.27 14.46
C ALA A 143 3.76 12.65 15.06
N TYR A 144 4.70 13.39 14.48
CA TYR A 144 5.00 14.77 14.87
C TYR A 144 3.79 15.69 14.64
N ALA A 145 3.19 15.66 13.44
CA ALA A 145 2.02 16.46 13.11
C ALA A 145 0.86 16.12 14.06
N SER A 146 0.61 14.83 14.30
CA SER A 146 -0.45 14.39 15.20
C SER A 146 -0.25 14.90 16.63
N THR A 147 0.98 14.86 17.11
CA THR A 147 1.34 15.38 18.44
C THR A 147 1.18 16.90 18.51
N TRP A 148 1.63 17.62 17.48
CA TRP A 148 1.48 19.08 17.40
C TRP A 148 0.01 19.51 17.33
N PHE A 149 -0.79 18.85 16.49
CA PHE A 149 -2.21 19.16 16.36
C PHE A 149 -2.98 18.88 17.65
N LEU A 150 -2.67 17.78 18.33
CA LEU A 150 -3.30 17.44 19.60
C LEU A 150 -2.96 18.50 20.67
N PHE A 151 -1.68 18.68 21.01
CA PHE A 151 -1.29 19.47 22.19
C PHE A 151 -1.18 20.98 21.96
N ARG A 152 -0.79 21.43 20.74
CA ARG A 152 -0.59 22.86 20.44
C ARG A 152 -1.83 23.49 19.82
N VAL A 153 -2.38 22.85 18.79
CA VAL A 153 -3.53 23.37 18.03
C VAL A 153 -4.85 22.99 18.72
N ARG A 154 -4.86 21.95 19.57
CA ARG A 154 -6.05 21.39 20.23
C ARG A 154 -7.10 20.85 19.25
N SER A 155 -6.62 20.24 18.17
CA SER A 155 -7.45 19.59 17.16
C SER A 155 -7.20 18.09 17.15
N VAL A 156 -8.15 17.33 17.67
CA VAL A 156 -8.08 15.85 17.65
C VAL A 156 -8.13 15.30 16.23
N TRP A 157 -8.86 15.96 15.33
CA TRP A 157 -8.99 15.57 13.92
C TRP A 157 -7.66 15.67 13.17
N GLY A 158 -6.83 16.66 13.50
CA GLY A 158 -5.48 16.78 12.95
C GLY A 158 -4.54 15.65 13.34
N ALA A 159 -4.82 14.94 14.44
CA ALA A 159 -4.08 13.75 14.86
C ALA A 159 -4.63 12.45 14.25
N ILE A 160 -5.95 12.33 14.16
CA ILE A 160 -6.61 11.11 13.70
C ILE A 160 -6.56 11.00 12.18
N ILE A 161 -6.89 12.03 11.42
CA ILE A 161 -7.08 11.90 9.96
C ILE A 161 -5.80 11.45 9.23
N PRO A 162 -4.61 12.04 9.46
CA PRO A 162 -3.40 11.61 8.75
C PRO A 162 -2.96 10.19 9.10
N SER A 163 -3.03 9.81 10.38
CA SER A 163 -2.66 8.48 10.85
C SER A 163 -3.68 7.41 10.43
N GLY A 164 -4.97 7.76 10.42
CA GLY A 164 -6.05 6.89 9.96
C GLY A 164 -6.01 6.66 8.46
N PHE A 165 -5.63 7.68 7.68
CA PHE A 165 -5.39 7.52 6.25
C PHE A 165 -4.22 6.55 5.97
N ALA A 166 -3.11 6.68 6.71
CA ALA A 166 -1.99 5.75 6.61
C ALA A 166 -2.40 4.32 6.99
N MET A 167 -3.21 4.15 8.04
CA MET A 167 -3.75 2.85 8.45
C MET A 167 -4.65 2.24 7.36
N LEU A 168 -5.58 3.03 6.80
CA LEU A 168 -6.47 2.57 5.74
C LEU A 168 -5.72 2.20 4.46
N LEU A 169 -4.72 2.99 4.06
CA LEU A 169 -3.87 2.65 2.93
C LEU A 169 -3.10 1.36 3.17
N ASN A 170 -2.55 1.17 4.38
CA ASN A 170 -1.88 -0.08 4.73
C ASN A 170 -2.84 -1.26 4.60
N LEU A 171 -4.05 -1.19 5.19
CA LEU A 171 -5.04 -2.26 5.12
C LEU A 171 -5.61 -2.51 3.71
N TYR A 172 -5.61 -1.50 2.83
CA TYR A 172 -6.07 -1.66 1.46
C TYR A 172 -5.12 -2.57 0.65
N TYR A 173 -3.82 -2.45 0.91
CA TYR A 173 -2.80 -3.25 0.21
C TYR A 173 -2.32 -4.48 1.00
N ALA A 174 -2.51 -4.49 2.32
CA ALA A 174 -2.08 -5.59 3.19
C ALA A 174 -3.14 -6.68 3.33
N PRO A 175 -2.78 -7.86 3.87
CA PRO A 175 -3.72 -8.98 3.95
C PRO A 175 -4.90 -8.74 4.91
N PRO A 176 -6.04 -9.45 4.72
CA PRO A 176 -7.27 -9.22 5.49
C PRO A 176 -7.18 -9.56 6.98
N ASP A 177 -6.17 -10.30 7.44
CA ASP A 177 -6.01 -10.67 8.85
C ASP A 177 -5.60 -9.49 9.75
N LEU A 178 -5.26 -8.33 9.16
CA LEU A 178 -4.82 -7.14 9.89
C LEU A 178 -5.94 -6.23 10.41
N TYR A 179 -7.22 -6.59 10.23
CA TYR A 179 -8.36 -5.79 10.73
C TYR A 179 -8.35 -5.58 12.25
N ILE A 180 -7.68 -6.46 13.02
CA ILE A 180 -7.53 -6.28 14.47
C ILE A 180 -6.81 -4.98 14.82
N TRP A 181 -5.79 -4.58 14.03
CA TRP A 181 -5.06 -3.34 14.26
C TRP A 181 -5.92 -2.12 14.00
N MET A 182 -6.81 -2.18 13.01
CA MET A 182 -7.82 -1.14 12.78
C MET A 182 -8.80 -1.03 13.95
N ALA A 183 -9.24 -2.14 14.52
CA ALA A 183 -10.13 -2.12 15.69
C ALA A 183 -9.46 -1.45 16.90
N ILE A 184 -8.19 -1.78 17.18
CA ILE A 184 -7.43 -1.15 18.27
C ILE A 184 -7.19 0.34 17.97
N TYR A 185 -6.85 0.69 16.73
CA TYR A 185 -6.70 2.07 16.29
C TYR A 185 -7.99 2.88 16.51
N LEU A 186 -9.14 2.36 16.07
CA LEU A 186 -10.45 3.00 16.23
C LEU A 186 -10.81 3.17 17.71
N LEU A 187 -10.52 2.17 18.54
CA LEU A 187 -10.74 2.25 19.98
C LEU A 187 -9.91 3.41 20.58
N CYS A 188 -8.61 3.48 20.28
CA CYS A 188 -7.76 4.56 20.75
C CYS A 188 -8.21 5.93 20.21
N ALA A 189 -8.59 6.01 18.93
CA ALA A 189 -9.07 7.24 18.30
C ALA A 189 -10.38 7.74 18.92
N LEU A 190 -11.35 6.87 19.15
CA LEU A 190 -12.63 7.21 19.81
C LEU A 190 -12.40 7.68 21.24
N LEU A 191 -11.56 6.97 22.01
CA LEU A 191 -11.20 7.39 23.36
C LEU A 191 -10.48 8.74 23.37
N LEU A 192 -9.62 9.01 22.38
CA LEU A 192 -8.94 10.28 22.23
C LEU A 192 -9.93 11.41 21.90
N ILE A 193 -10.94 11.16 21.05
CA ILE A 193 -12.03 12.10 20.76
C ILE A 193 -12.82 12.42 22.03
N ILE A 194 -13.23 11.40 22.79
CA ILE A 194 -13.97 11.57 24.05
C ILE A 194 -13.13 12.42 25.02
N ARG A 195 -11.85 12.06 25.22
CA ARG A 195 -10.94 12.77 26.12
C ARG A 195 -10.72 14.22 25.70
N SER A 196 -10.60 14.48 24.40
CA SER A 196 -10.44 15.82 23.84
C SER A 196 -11.71 16.65 24.01
N ASN A 197 -12.89 16.06 23.83
CA ASN A 197 -14.17 16.74 24.05
C ASN A 197 -14.36 17.11 25.53
N VAL A 198 -14.12 16.17 26.44
CA VAL A 198 -14.17 16.45 27.89
C VAL A 198 -13.21 17.58 28.28
N PHE A 199 -11.99 17.59 27.71
CA PHE A 199 -11.04 18.68 27.95
C PHE A 199 -11.58 20.05 27.52
N LEU A 200 -12.19 20.14 26.33
CA LEU A 200 -12.77 21.39 25.83
C LEU A 200 -13.94 21.84 26.69
N GLN A 201 -14.81 20.92 27.11
CA GLN A 201 -15.92 21.24 28.02
C GLN A 201 -15.43 21.71 29.40
N GLU A 202 -14.45 21.02 30.00
CA GLU A 202 -13.83 21.47 31.26
C GLU A 202 -13.25 22.89 31.13
N TRP A 203 -12.61 23.18 30.00
CA TRP A 203 -12.04 24.50 29.75
C TRP A 203 -13.11 25.58 29.62
N GLU A 204 -14.22 25.29 28.94
CA GLU A 204 -15.38 26.18 28.85
C GLU A 204 -16.06 26.39 30.20
N TRP A 205 -16.29 25.33 30.99
CA TRP A 205 -16.88 25.44 32.33
C TRP A 205 -16.00 26.22 33.29
N ARG A 206 -14.68 26.01 33.27
CA ARG A 206 -13.73 26.84 34.04
C ARG A 206 -13.81 28.31 33.66
N ARG A 207 -14.00 28.63 32.37
CA ARG A 207 -14.18 30.00 31.89
C ARG A 207 -15.52 30.60 32.30
N ALA A 208 -16.58 29.78 32.33
CA ALA A 208 -17.93 30.19 32.71
C ALA A 208 -18.16 30.20 34.24
N GLY A 209 -17.19 29.75 35.05
CA GLY A 209 -17.33 29.65 36.51
C GLY A 209 -18.28 28.53 36.97
N VAL A 210 -18.56 27.56 36.10
CA VAL A 210 -19.42 26.42 36.41
C VAL A 210 -18.61 25.36 37.14
N MET A 211 -19.05 24.98 38.33
CA MET A 211 -18.47 23.87 39.10
C MET A 211 -18.77 22.55 38.42
N TYR A 212 -17.77 21.69 38.28
CA TYR A 212 -17.90 20.34 37.73
C TYR A 212 -17.19 19.34 38.64
N SER A 213 -17.61 18.07 38.59
CA SER A 213 -16.99 17.01 39.41
C SER A 213 -15.56 16.72 38.93
N PRO A 214 -14.56 16.61 39.83
CA PRO A 214 -13.19 16.25 39.46
C PRO A 214 -13.07 14.90 38.76
N ASP A 215 -13.99 13.97 39.05
CA ASP A 215 -13.97 12.59 38.54
C ASP A 215 -14.66 12.44 37.17
N ILE A 216 -15.28 13.51 36.66
CA ILE A 216 -16.07 13.49 35.42
C ILE A 216 -15.25 12.94 34.23
N GLY A 217 -13.95 13.24 34.18
CA GLY A 217 -13.08 12.75 33.12
C GLY A 217 -12.86 11.24 33.13
N TYR A 218 -12.80 10.61 34.31
CA TYR A 218 -12.63 9.17 34.43
C TYR A 218 -13.93 8.43 34.08
N ASP A 219 -15.05 8.90 34.61
CA ASP A 219 -16.36 8.28 34.36
C ASP A 219 -16.75 8.36 32.87
N PHE A 220 -16.53 9.53 32.23
CA PHE A 220 -16.77 9.68 30.80
C PHE A 220 -15.84 8.81 29.94
N LEU A 221 -14.58 8.61 30.36
CA LEU A 221 -13.67 7.71 29.66
C LEU A 221 -14.13 6.26 29.75
N TRP A 222 -14.58 5.81 30.93
CA TRP A 222 -15.08 4.45 31.11
C TRP A 222 -16.35 4.19 30.30
N HIS A 223 -17.36 5.06 30.42
CA HIS A 223 -18.60 4.95 29.65
C HIS A 223 -18.34 5.08 28.15
N GLY A 224 -17.43 5.98 27.77
CA GLY A 224 -16.97 6.15 26.40
C GLY A 224 -16.25 4.93 25.84
N ALA A 225 -15.44 4.24 26.65
CA ALA A 225 -14.79 2.99 26.27
C ALA A 225 -15.81 1.88 25.99
N VAL A 226 -16.79 1.70 26.87
CA VAL A 226 -17.88 0.73 26.67
C VAL A 226 -18.66 1.05 25.40
N PHE A 227 -19.02 2.32 25.20
CA PHE A 227 -19.71 2.76 23.98
C PHE A 227 -18.87 2.51 22.72
N ALA A 228 -17.58 2.85 22.73
CA ALA A 228 -16.68 2.63 21.61
C ALA A 228 -16.55 1.14 21.25
N ILE A 229 -16.43 0.27 22.26
CA ILE A 229 -16.40 -1.19 22.06
C ILE A 229 -17.70 -1.67 21.41
N VAL A 230 -18.86 -1.23 21.90
CA VAL A 230 -20.16 -1.59 21.33
C VAL A 230 -20.27 -1.12 19.88
N VAL A 231 -19.86 0.11 19.57
CA VAL A 231 -19.87 0.65 18.19
C VAL A 231 -18.97 -0.18 17.27
N ILE A 232 -17.76 -0.55 17.71
CA ILE A 232 -16.84 -1.38 16.92
C ILE A 232 -17.43 -2.78 16.69
N LEU A 233 -18.03 -3.39 17.72
CA LEU A 233 -18.68 -4.71 17.58
C LEU A 233 -19.88 -4.66 16.63
N LEU A 234 -20.70 -3.61 16.71
CA LEU A 234 -21.81 -3.41 15.79
C LEU A 234 -21.33 -3.18 14.36
N ALA A 235 -20.26 -2.42 14.16
CA ALA A 235 -19.63 -2.24 12.86
C ALA A 235 -19.09 -3.56 12.28
N TRP A 236 -18.61 -4.47 13.13
CA TRP A 236 -18.14 -5.79 12.71
C TRP A 236 -19.26 -6.73 12.25
N VAL A 237 -20.45 -6.63 12.85
CA VAL A 237 -21.63 -7.43 12.49
C VAL A 237 -22.43 -6.77 11.35
N ALA A 238 -22.18 -5.49 11.05
CA ALA A 238 -22.85 -4.78 9.98
C ALA A 238 -22.56 -5.46 8.63
N PRO A 239 -23.60 -5.78 7.83
CA PRO A 239 -23.40 -6.36 6.52
C PRO A 239 -22.59 -5.39 5.66
N THR A 240 -21.48 -5.87 5.09
CA THR A 240 -20.73 -5.13 4.10
C THR A 240 -21.65 -4.93 2.91
N THR A 241 -22.11 -3.69 2.69
CA THR A 241 -22.95 -3.39 1.56
C THR A 241 -22.13 -3.63 0.29
N SER A 242 -22.46 -4.70 -0.44
CA SER A 242 -22.03 -4.87 -1.81
C SER A 242 -22.45 -3.59 -2.55
N ALA A 243 -21.47 -2.71 -2.82
CA ALA A 243 -21.71 -1.35 -3.25
C ALA A 243 -22.70 -1.33 -4.42
N ALA A 244 -23.66 -0.42 -4.40
CA ALA A 244 -24.73 -0.38 -5.38
C ALA A 244 -24.15 -0.32 -6.82
N PRO A 245 -24.66 -1.10 -7.79
CA PRO A 245 -24.20 -1.12 -9.19
C PRO A 245 -24.09 0.26 -9.86
N ARG A 246 -24.83 1.27 -9.36
CA ARG A 246 -24.84 2.65 -9.87
C ARG A 246 -23.60 3.47 -9.47
N LEU A 247 -22.87 3.09 -8.42
CA LEU A 247 -21.61 3.75 -8.03
C LEU A 247 -20.42 3.31 -8.90
N TYR A 248 -20.44 2.08 -9.42
CA TYR A 248 -19.36 1.54 -10.26
C TYR A 248 -19.12 2.36 -11.55
N ALA A 249 -20.17 2.88 -12.19
CA ALA A 249 -20.05 3.69 -13.40
C ALA A 249 -19.38 5.06 -13.17
N LEU A 250 -19.43 5.60 -11.94
CA LEU A 250 -18.69 6.82 -11.57
C LEU A 250 -17.24 6.51 -11.18
N VAL A 251 -17.01 5.33 -10.60
CA VAL A 251 -15.68 4.83 -10.18
C VAL A 251 -14.80 4.46 -11.39
N ASP A 252 -15.38 3.97 -12.49
CA ASP A 252 -14.63 3.59 -13.69
C ASP A 252 -13.82 4.74 -14.31
N ARG A 253 -14.26 6.00 -14.18
CA ARG A 253 -13.49 7.20 -14.63
C ARG A 253 -12.37 7.61 -13.66
N LEU A 254 -12.43 7.16 -12.41
CA LEU A 254 -11.41 7.42 -11.37
C LEU A 254 -10.39 6.28 -11.26
N ASN A 255 -10.66 5.14 -11.90
CA ASN A 255 -9.82 3.95 -11.85
C ASN A 255 -8.50 4.13 -12.63
N GLU A 256 -8.48 4.89 -13.73
CA GLU A 256 -7.27 5.03 -14.54
C GLU A 256 -6.10 5.71 -13.79
N PRO A 257 -6.27 6.82 -13.05
CA PRO A 257 -5.23 7.37 -12.19
C PRO A 257 -4.76 6.41 -11.09
N VAL A 258 -5.69 5.66 -10.49
CA VAL A 258 -5.38 4.70 -9.42
C VAL A 258 -4.54 3.54 -9.95
N TYR A 259 -4.90 2.99 -11.11
CA TYR A 259 -4.12 1.94 -11.76
C TYR A 259 -2.75 2.43 -12.20
N ARG A 260 -2.63 3.68 -12.69
CA ARG A 260 -1.33 4.29 -12.99
C ARG A 260 -0.47 4.41 -11.73
N PHE A 261 -1.04 4.92 -10.63
CA PHE A 261 -0.34 5.00 -9.35
C PHE A 261 0.11 3.62 -8.86
N GLN A 262 -0.77 2.63 -8.93
CA GLN A 262 -0.46 1.27 -8.51
C GLN A 262 0.65 0.63 -9.36
N ARG A 263 0.63 0.83 -10.69
CA ARG A 263 1.72 0.39 -11.57
C ARG A 263 3.05 1.04 -11.24
N GLU A 264 3.07 2.36 -11.05
CA GLU A 264 4.29 3.07 -10.67
C GLU A 264 4.80 2.64 -9.29
N PHE A 265 3.90 2.44 -8.32
CA PHE A 265 4.26 1.94 -7.00
C PHE A 265 4.89 0.55 -7.08
N ASN A 266 4.25 -0.37 -7.81
CA ASN A 266 4.77 -1.73 -8.01
C ASN A 266 6.10 -1.74 -8.77
N ARG A 267 6.31 -0.81 -9.71
CA ARG A 267 7.59 -0.63 -10.42
C ARG A 267 8.70 -0.15 -9.48
N LEU A 268 8.42 0.90 -8.71
CA LEU A 268 9.40 1.52 -7.80
C LEU A 268 9.73 0.64 -6.59
N TYR A 269 8.79 -0.19 -6.16
CA TYR A 269 8.92 -1.03 -4.98
C TYR A 269 8.68 -2.51 -5.30
N SER A 270 9.28 -3.01 -6.38
CA SER A 270 9.07 -4.39 -6.86
C SER A 270 9.60 -5.47 -5.91
N SER A 271 10.54 -5.10 -5.03
CA SER A 271 11.19 -6.00 -4.07
C SER A 271 10.46 -6.11 -2.73
N LEU A 272 9.34 -5.41 -2.55
CA LEU A 272 8.50 -5.58 -1.37
C LEU A 272 7.85 -6.96 -1.38
N ASN A 273 7.60 -7.48 -0.17
CA ASN A 273 6.86 -8.71 0.02
C ASN A 273 5.36 -8.46 -0.22
N TYR A 274 4.95 -8.51 -1.48
CA TYR A 274 3.53 -8.55 -1.81
C TYR A 274 2.97 -9.91 -1.40
N ARG A 275 2.27 -9.96 -0.27
CA ARG A 275 1.56 -11.19 0.13
C ARG A 275 0.39 -11.42 -0.84
N PRO A 276 0.24 -12.63 -1.41
CA PRO A 276 -0.89 -12.94 -2.27
C PRO A 276 -2.18 -12.76 -1.48
N GLN A 277 -3.04 -11.83 -1.91
CA GLN A 277 -4.38 -11.72 -1.35
C GLN A 277 -5.17 -12.95 -1.83
N PRO A 278 -5.93 -13.65 -0.95
CA PRO A 278 -6.85 -14.70 -1.38
C PRO A 278 -7.86 -14.10 -2.36
N GLY A 279 -7.71 -14.45 -3.64
CA GLY A 279 -8.46 -13.84 -4.74
C GLY A 279 -7.93 -14.34 -6.08
N PRO A 280 -8.46 -13.84 -7.21
CA PRO A 280 -7.97 -14.24 -8.51
C PRO A 280 -6.49 -13.84 -8.62
N ALA A 281 -5.63 -14.72 -9.15
CA ALA A 281 -4.25 -14.36 -9.41
C ALA A 281 -4.20 -13.21 -10.43
N TYR A 282 -3.93 -11.99 -9.96
CA TYR A 282 -3.67 -10.84 -10.82
C TYR A 282 -2.19 -10.86 -11.19
N PHE A 283 -1.89 -11.15 -12.45
CA PHE A 283 -0.53 -11.07 -12.95
C PHE A 283 -0.24 -9.65 -13.43
N GLY A 284 0.73 -8.98 -12.80
CA GLY A 284 1.20 -7.65 -13.19
C GLY A 284 2.40 -7.70 -14.16
N ASP A 285 3.02 -6.54 -14.40
CA ASP A 285 4.15 -6.38 -15.33
C ASP A 285 5.49 -6.92 -14.81
N THR A 286 5.57 -7.26 -13.52
CA THR A 286 6.78 -7.79 -12.89
C THR A 286 6.47 -9.08 -12.11
N MET A 287 7.42 -10.01 -12.13
CA MET A 287 7.41 -11.22 -11.31
C MET A 287 8.75 -11.37 -10.61
N THR A 288 8.79 -11.00 -9.33
CA THR A 288 9.97 -11.19 -8.48
C THR A 288 10.06 -12.67 -8.07
N LEU A 289 11.25 -13.26 -8.14
CA LEU A 289 11.47 -14.64 -7.70
C LEU A 289 11.56 -14.68 -6.17
N LEU A 290 10.40 -14.83 -5.51
CA LEU A 290 10.27 -14.86 -4.06
C LEU A 290 10.03 -16.28 -3.58
N GLY A 291 11.10 -17.06 -3.39
CA GLY A 291 11.08 -18.31 -2.62
C GLY A 291 9.90 -19.28 -2.91
N PRO A 292 9.45 -20.06 -1.91
CA PRO A 292 8.31 -20.96 -2.06
C PRO A 292 7.00 -20.17 -2.21
N VAL A 293 6.25 -20.45 -3.28
CA VAL A 293 4.90 -19.89 -3.48
C VAL A 293 3.89 -20.79 -2.77
N ASN A 294 3.02 -20.20 -1.95
CA ASN A 294 1.88 -20.91 -1.37
C ASN A 294 0.67 -20.72 -2.29
N LEU A 295 0.24 -21.80 -2.95
CA LEU A 295 -0.91 -21.80 -3.85
C LEU A 295 -2.15 -22.23 -3.08
N GLY A 296 -3.25 -21.48 -3.21
CA GLY A 296 -4.55 -21.87 -2.65
C GLY A 296 -5.35 -22.75 -3.61
N ASP A 297 -6.34 -23.46 -3.07
CA ASP A 297 -7.24 -24.34 -3.85
C ASP A 297 -8.52 -23.64 -4.35
N THR A 298 -8.57 -22.31 -4.28
CA THR A 298 -9.75 -21.54 -4.67
C THR A 298 -9.98 -21.63 -6.18
N PRO A 299 -11.12 -22.16 -6.66
CA PRO A 299 -11.41 -22.23 -8.09
C PRO A 299 -11.51 -20.83 -8.71
N ILE A 300 -10.84 -20.60 -9.85
CA ILE A 300 -10.80 -19.29 -10.53
C ILE A 300 -11.76 -19.25 -11.72
N PHE A 301 -11.68 -20.24 -12.60
CA PHE A 301 -12.57 -20.42 -13.74
C PHE A 301 -12.67 -21.90 -14.14
N ASP A 302 -13.77 -22.25 -14.80
CA ASP A 302 -13.89 -23.50 -15.55
C ASP A 302 -13.60 -23.21 -17.03
N ALA A 303 -12.93 -24.13 -17.70
CA ALA A 303 -12.68 -24.00 -19.13
C ALA A 303 -13.07 -25.26 -19.90
N VAL A 304 -13.83 -25.06 -20.96
CA VAL A 304 -14.27 -26.11 -21.89
C VAL A 304 -13.48 -25.94 -23.18
N THR A 305 -12.64 -26.92 -23.50
CA THR A 305 -11.79 -26.94 -24.70
C THR A 305 -11.50 -28.37 -25.13
N THR A 306 -11.21 -28.58 -26.42
CA THR A 306 -10.77 -29.89 -26.96
C THR A 306 -9.30 -30.19 -26.63
N LYS A 307 -8.47 -29.14 -26.47
CA LYS A 307 -7.04 -29.22 -26.18
C LYS A 307 -6.65 -28.08 -25.24
N GLY A 308 -5.77 -28.31 -24.26
CA GLY A 308 -5.24 -27.24 -23.43
C GLY A 308 -4.81 -27.67 -22.03
N ARG A 309 -3.57 -27.32 -21.64
CA ARG A 309 -3.05 -27.51 -20.27
C ARG A 309 -2.48 -26.22 -19.66
N TYR A 310 -2.29 -25.18 -20.47
CA TYR A 310 -1.63 -23.94 -20.08
C TYR A 310 -2.50 -22.74 -20.44
N TRP A 311 -2.91 -22.00 -19.43
CA TRP A 311 -3.70 -20.78 -19.56
C TRP A 311 -2.77 -19.58 -19.39
N ARG A 312 -2.51 -18.86 -20.47
CA ARG A 312 -1.68 -17.66 -20.45
C ARG A 312 -2.46 -16.54 -19.76
N GLY A 313 -1.86 -15.95 -18.73
CA GLY A 313 -2.30 -14.68 -18.14
C GLY A 313 -1.42 -13.51 -18.58
N VAL A 314 -0.10 -13.69 -18.47
CA VAL A 314 0.93 -12.68 -18.77
C VAL A 314 2.11 -13.33 -19.49
N VAL A 315 2.87 -12.53 -20.24
CA VAL A 315 4.20 -12.89 -20.75
C VAL A 315 5.23 -11.98 -20.10
N TYR A 316 6.27 -12.57 -19.52
CA TYR A 316 7.47 -11.86 -19.11
C TYR A 316 8.61 -12.25 -20.03
N ASP A 317 9.29 -11.26 -20.60
CA ASP A 317 10.27 -11.46 -21.68
C ASP A 317 11.69 -11.04 -21.30
N GLU A 318 11.88 -10.24 -20.25
CA GLU A 318 13.19 -9.81 -19.77
C GLU A 318 13.50 -10.35 -18.38
N TYR A 319 14.68 -10.97 -18.21
CA TYR A 319 15.17 -11.43 -16.91
C TYR A 319 16.14 -10.40 -16.30
N THR A 320 15.85 -9.92 -15.10
CA THR A 320 16.61 -8.85 -14.43
C THR A 320 17.67 -9.36 -13.45
N GLY A 321 17.89 -10.68 -13.37
CA GLY A 321 18.77 -11.30 -12.38
C GLY A 321 18.11 -11.62 -11.03
N ARG A 322 16.94 -11.03 -10.74
CA ARG A 322 16.13 -11.28 -9.52
C ARG A 322 14.66 -11.58 -9.82
N GLY A 323 14.23 -11.40 -11.06
CA GLY A 323 12.84 -11.52 -11.47
C GLY A 323 12.71 -11.44 -12.98
N TRP A 324 11.46 -11.52 -13.42
CA TRP A 324 11.08 -11.35 -14.81
C TRP A 324 10.21 -10.11 -14.98
N VAL A 325 10.35 -9.42 -16.11
CA VAL A 325 9.62 -8.20 -16.44
C VAL A 325 8.96 -8.36 -17.82
N ASN A 326 7.77 -7.81 -17.96
CA ASN A 326 7.05 -7.67 -19.21
C ASN A 326 7.42 -6.30 -19.81
N THR A 327 8.15 -6.30 -20.93
CA THR A 327 8.63 -5.07 -21.57
C THR A 327 7.60 -4.47 -22.55
N ALA A 328 6.44 -5.11 -22.72
CA ALA A 328 5.38 -4.61 -23.58
C ALA A 328 4.76 -3.33 -22.99
N THR A 329 5.16 -2.15 -23.46
CA THR A 329 4.64 -0.86 -22.99
C THR A 329 3.40 -0.39 -23.75
N SER A 330 3.13 -0.95 -24.92
CA SER A 330 2.01 -0.51 -25.76
C SER A 330 0.69 -1.11 -25.27
N VAL A 331 -0.28 -0.25 -25.01
CA VAL A 331 -1.64 -0.65 -24.61
C VAL A 331 -2.63 -0.12 -25.64
N THR A 332 -3.50 -1.00 -26.15
CA THR A 332 -4.56 -0.60 -27.08
C THR A 332 -5.89 -1.24 -26.69
N ALA A 333 -6.97 -0.51 -26.94
CA ALA A 333 -8.31 -1.03 -26.79
C ALA A 333 -8.66 -1.89 -28.01
N ILE A 334 -9.12 -3.12 -27.79
CA ILE A 334 -9.57 -4.05 -28.84
C ILE A 334 -11.06 -4.32 -28.74
N GLY A 335 -11.74 -4.38 -29.88
CA GLY A 335 -13.14 -4.80 -29.94
C GLY A 335 -13.31 -6.28 -29.60
N ALA A 336 -14.57 -6.73 -29.51
CA ALA A 336 -14.82 -8.16 -29.71
C ALA A 336 -14.48 -8.48 -31.18
N ASP A 337 -13.80 -9.59 -31.43
CA ASP A 337 -13.37 -10.00 -32.77
C ASP A 337 -12.45 -8.99 -33.50
N ASP A 338 -11.47 -8.45 -32.79
CA ASP A 338 -10.53 -7.48 -33.38
C ASP A 338 -9.55 -8.18 -34.35
N PRO A 339 -9.52 -7.79 -35.64
CA PRO A 339 -8.72 -8.50 -36.65
C PRO A 339 -7.20 -8.42 -36.39
N ARG A 340 -6.75 -7.45 -35.59
CA ARG A 340 -5.32 -7.30 -35.25
C ARG A 340 -4.77 -8.44 -34.37
N LEU A 341 -5.65 -9.23 -33.74
CA LEU A 341 -5.28 -10.44 -33.00
C LEU A 341 -4.93 -11.60 -33.92
N ASN A 342 -5.62 -11.71 -35.06
CA ASN A 342 -5.43 -12.78 -36.05
C ASN A 342 -4.40 -12.41 -37.13
N ALA A 343 -3.63 -11.33 -36.94
CA ALA A 343 -2.69 -10.83 -37.94
C ALA A 343 -1.32 -11.55 -37.93
N LEU A 344 -1.08 -12.43 -36.95
CA LEU A 344 0.12 -13.29 -36.88
C LEU A 344 -0.27 -14.72 -37.26
N GLU A 345 0.06 -15.12 -38.49
CA GLU A 345 -0.16 -16.47 -38.96
C GLU A 345 1.07 -17.36 -38.68
N PHE A 346 0.82 -18.55 -38.13
CA PHE A 346 1.85 -19.56 -37.88
C PHE A 346 1.42 -20.87 -38.54
N GLU A 347 2.18 -21.32 -39.54
CA GLU A 347 1.80 -22.44 -40.43
C GLU A 347 1.51 -23.77 -39.72
N LEU A 348 2.14 -24.01 -38.56
CA LEU A 348 2.01 -25.26 -37.80
C LEU A 348 1.01 -25.19 -36.64
N ARG A 349 0.25 -24.10 -36.53
CA ARG A 349 -0.69 -23.89 -35.43
C ARG A 349 -2.11 -24.19 -35.86
N GLU A 350 -2.87 -24.82 -34.98
CA GLU A 350 -4.29 -25.15 -35.20
C GLU A 350 -5.15 -24.26 -34.30
N PRO A 351 -6.22 -23.64 -34.83
CA PRO A 351 -7.14 -22.86 -33.99
C PRO A 351 -7.88 -23.78 -33.01
N VAL A 352 -7.84 -23.41 -31.73
CA VAL A 352 -8.54 -24.10 -30.63
C VAL A 352 -9.53 -23.15 -29.99
N THR A 353 -10.81 -23.52 -30.03
CA THR A 353 -11.88 -22.79 -29.35
C THR A 353 -11.93 -23.19 -27.89
N GLN A 354 -11.97 -22.18 -27.01
CA GLN A 354 -12.13 -22.35 -25.58
C GLN A 354 -13.30 -21.50 -25.07
N THR A 355 -14.13 -22.08 -24.21
CA THR A 355 -15.17 -21.34 -23.48
C THR A 355 -14.80 -21.32 -22.01
N ILE A 356 -14.67 -20.13 -21.44
CA ILE A 356 -14.24 -19.93 -20.06
C ILE A 356 -15.39 -19.37 -19.25
N ARG A 357 -15.72 -20.03 -18.14
CA ARG A 357 -16.72 -19.60 -17.16
C ARG A 357 -16.01 -19.13 -15.91
N VAL A 358 -16.17 -17.85 -15.60
CA VAL A 358 -15.56 -17.21 -14.43
C VAL A 358 -16.27 -17.68 -13.17
N LEU A 359 -15.52 -18.09 -12.15
CA LEU A 359 -16.07 -18.51 -10.86
C LEU A 359 -15.95 -17.41 -9.79
N GLN A 360 -15.04 -16.45 -9.98
CA GLN A 360 -14.79 -15.34 -9.04
C GLN A 360 -15.20 -13.99 -9.64
N SER A 361 -15.93 -13.18 -8.87
CA SER A 361 -16.27 -11.81 -9.29
C SER A 361 -15.06 -10.88 -9.16
N GLY A 362 -14.95 -9.89 -10.06
CA GLY A 362 -13.91 -8.87 -10.01
C GLY A 362 -12.71 -9.15 -10.92
N MET A 363 -12.65 -10.32 -11.54
CA MET A 363 -11.60 -10.66 -12.52
C MET A 363 -11.64 -9.71 -13.71
N THR A 364 -10.51 -9.10 -14.04
CA THR A 364 -10.34 -8.30 -15.26
C THR A 364 -9.46 -9.00 -16.27
N GLN A 365 -8.46 -9.77 -15.84
CA GLN A 365 -7.57 -10.50 -16.72
C GLN A 365 -8.31 -11.64 -17.45
N LEU A 366 -8.17 -11.67 -18.77
CA LEU A 366 -8.70 -12.72 -19.64
C LEU A 366 -7.63 -13.78 -19.82
N HIS A 367 -7.88 -14.95 -19.25
CA HIS A 367 -7.04 -16.12 -19.50
C HIS A 367 -7.41 -16.74 -20.84
N THR A 368 -6.42 -17.12 -21.64
CA THR A 368 -6.62 -17.85 -22.89
C THR A 368 -5.50 -18.87 -23.06
N LEU A 369 -5.67 -19.82 -23.96
CA LEU A 369 -4.54 -20.54 -24.54
C LEU A 369 -3.55 -19.55 -25.19
N PRO A 370 -2.26 -19.93 -25.29
CA PRO A 370 -1.25 -19.07 -25.90
C PRO A 370 -1.66 -18.58 -27.29
N GLN A 371 -1.37 -17.32 -27.60
CA GLN A 371 -1.66 -16.67 -28.89
C GLN A 371 -3.16 -16.59 -29.22
N PRO A 372 -3.93 -15.74 -28.51
CA PRO A 372 -5.34 -15.52 -28.81
C PRO A 372 -5.49 -14.79 -30.14
N ILE A 373 -6.26 -15.36 -31.06
CA ILE A 373 -6.64 -14.78 -32.36
C ILE A 373 -8.06 -14.21 -32.34
N TYR A 374 -8.88 -14.61 -31.35
CA TYR A 374 -10.24 -14.13 -31.16
C TYR A 374 -10.60 -14.09 -29.68
N VAL A 375 -11.36 -13.07 -29.28
CA VAL A 375 -12.01 -12.98 -27.95
C VAL A 375 -13.39 -12.34 -28.11
N SER A 376 -14.41 -12.92 -27.47
CA SER A 376 -15.80 -12.49 -27.56
C SER A 376 -16.13 -11.23 -26.75
N LEU A 377 -15.21 -10.78 -25.90
CA LEU A 377 -15.37 -9.62 -25.04
C LEU A 377 -14.47 -8.47 -25.50
N PRO A 378 -14.95 -7.21 -25.45
CA PRO A 378 -14.09 -6.05 -25.58
C PRO A 378 -13.02 -6.02 -24.47
N ALA A 379 -11.77 -5.85 -24.87
CA ALA A 379 -10.63 -5.90 -23.98
C ALA A 379 -9.66 -4.73 -24.21
N GLN A 380 -8.69 -4.61 -23.31
CA GLN A 380 -7.45 -3.87 -23.46
C GLN A 380 -6.34 -4.90 -23.64
N ALA A 381 -5.60 -4.79 -24.73
CA ALA A 381 -4.44 -5.61 -24.99
C ALA A 381 -3.18 -4.80 -24.67
N GLN A 382 -2.33 -5.35 -23.81
CA GLN A 382 -0.94 -4.93 -23.69
C GLN A 382 -0.12 -5.83 -24.61
N TYR A 383 0.66 -5.23 -25.49
CA TYR A 383 1.27 -5.93 -26.60
C TYR A 383 2.62 -5.34 -26.99
N SER A 384 3.44 -6.16 -27.62
CA SER A 384 4.60 -5.69 -28.37
C SER A 384 4.18 -5.54 -29.84
N PRO A 385 4.37 -4.37 -30.47
CA PRO A 385 4.00 -4.18 -31.86
C PRO A 385 4.89 -5.05 -32.76
N VAL A 386 4.27 -5.88 -33.59
CA VAL A 386 4.96 -6.68 -34.61
C VAL A 386 4.33 -6.37 -35.98
N ARG A 387 5.11 -6.50 -37.05
CA ARG A 387 4.54 -6.44 -38.40
C ARG A 387 3.68 -7.68 -38.64
N ASP A 388 2.55 -7.49 -39.30
CA ASP A 388 1.70 -8.61 -39.72
C ASP A 388 2.43 -9.53 -40.72
N SER A 389 1.86 -10.72 -40.94
CA SER A 389 2.40 -11.70 -41.90
C SER A 389 2.46 -11.15 -43.34
N SER A 390 1.61 -10.17 -43.67
CA SER A 390 1.61 -9.49 -44.98
C SER A 390 2.69 -8.40 -45.14
N GLY A 391 3.30 -7.97 -44.03
CA GLY A 391 4.33 -6.93 -43.98
C GLY A 391 3.83 -5.48 -44.06
N ALA A 392 2.52 -5.25 -44.18
CA ALA A 392 1.91 -3.95 -44.40
C ALA A 392 1.07 -3.42 -43.21
N GLY A 393 0.69 -4.29 -42.28
CA GLY A 393 -0.18 -4.00 -41.14
C GLY A 393 0.50 -4.18 -39.77
N LEU A 394 -0.21 -3.71 -38.72
CA LEU A 394 0.18 -3.92 -37.33
C LEU A 394 -0.48 -5.19 -36.79
N ALA A 395 0.33 -6.08 -36.24
CA ALA A 395 -0.13 -7.23 -35.50
C ALA A 395 0.16 -7.08 -34.01
N LEU A 396 -0.77 -7.54 -33.16
CA LEU A 396 -0.62 -7.46 -31.71
C LEU A 396 0.02 -8.76 -31.20
N ASN A 397 1.31 -8.72 -30.84
CA ASN A 397 1.89 -9.78 -30.04
C ASN A 397 1.51 -9.56 -28.58
N VAL A 398 0.37 -10.13 -28.21
CA VAL A 398 -0.30 -9.89 -26.92
C VAL A 398 0.47 -10.51 -25.76
N SER A 399 0.81 -9.67 -24.79
CA SER A 399 1.39 -10.07 -23.51
C SER A 399 0.31 -10.26 -22.43
N ILE A 400 -0.59 -9.28 -22.29
CA ILE A 400 -1.69 -9.30 -21.32
C ILE A 400 -3.01 -8.92 -22.01
N LEU A 401 -4.09 -9.62 -21.68
CA LEU A 401 -5.46 -9.24 -22.02
C LEU A 401 -6.26 -8.93 -20.77
N ASN A 402 -6.86 -7.75 -20.74
CA ASN A 402 -7.77 -7.34 -19.67
C ASN A 402 -9.13 -6.98 -20.27
N SER A 403 -10.20 -7.59 -19.78
CA SER A 403 -11.56 -7.12 -20.01
C SER A 403 -11.67 -5.64 -19.66
N ARG A 404 -12.43 -4.88 -20.45
CA ARG A 404 -12.68 -3.45 -20.17
C ARG A 404 -13.56 -3.23 -18.93
N ARG A 405 -14.17 -4.29 -18.41
CA ARG A 405 -14.96 -4.28 -17.18
C ARG A 405 -14.64 -5.50 -16.31
N PRO A 406 -14.78 -5.39 -14.98
CA PRO A 406 -14.73 -6.57 -14.11
C PRO A 406 -15.80 -7.59 -14.51
N LEU A 407 -15.41 -8.86 -14.57
CA LEU A 407 -16.29 -9.99 -14.85
C LEU A 407 -17.02 -10.41 -13.57
N LYS A 408 -18.26 -10.87 -13.73
CA LYS A 408 -19.06 -11.39 -12.62
C LYS A 408 -18.90 -12.89 -12.49
N ALA A 409 -19.04 -13.42 -11.28
CA ALA A 409 -19.14 -14.86 -11.07
C ALA A 409 -20.29 -15.45 -11.91
N GLY A 410 -20.01 -16.54 -12.61
CA GLY A 410 -20.90 -17.21 -13.55
C GLY A 410 -20.88 -16.65 -14.98
N GLU A 411 -20.20 -15.53 -15.23
CA GLU A 411 -20.07 -14.96 -16.56
C GLU A 411 -19.16 -15.82 -17.45
N THR A 412 -19.48 -15.90 -18.75
CA THR A 412 -18.75 -16.73 -19.71
C THR A 412 -18.22 -15.89 -20.86
N TYR A 413 -17.01 -16.21 -21.33
CA TYR A 413 -16.47 -15.68 -22.58
C TYR A 413 -15.86 -16.78 -23.45
N THR A 414 -15.85 -16.54 -24.75
CA THR A 414 -15.23 -17.44 -25.73
C THR A 414 -13.97 -16.80 -26.27
N ALA A 415 -12.93 -17.60 -26.44
CA ALA A 415 -11.72 -17.21 -27.14
C ALA A 415 -11.31 -18.29 -28.14
N VAL A 416 -10.62 -17.89 -29.19
CA VAL A 416 -9.90 -18.81 -30.08
C VAL A 416 -8.44 -18.46 -30.01
N SER A 417 -7.59 -19.44 -29.79
CA SER A 417 -6.15 -19.30 -29.82
C SER A 417 -5.57 -20.25 -30.84
N SER A 418 -4.47 -19.88 -31.48
CA SER A 418 -3.75 -20.76 -32.42
C SER A 418 -2.37 -21.02 -31.92
#